data_AF-A0A757Q661-F1
#
_entry.id   AF-A0A757Q661-F1
#
_cell.length_a   1.000
_cell.length_b   1.000
_cell.length_c   1.000
_cell.angle_alpha   90.00
_cell.angle_beta   90.00
_cell.angle_gamma   90.00
#
_symmetry.space_group_name_H-M   'P 1'
#
loop_
_entity.id
_entity.type
_entity.pdbx_description
1 polymer ?
#
loop_
_entity_poly.entity_id
_entity_poly.type
_entity_poly.pdbx_seq_one_letter_code
_entity_poly.pdbx_strand_id
1 'polypeptide(L)'
;NIVGLEGISIPQGYGSSSVPLFVLLDAIYEKIPFMKGRNIDAQEIQKRYGMVGDPVIIGVVLGLIFGLAAGEGFKGCATLMITVAAIMVLFPRMIRLIVEGLMPISDGARKFFQKHFKGREVFIGLDTAVTLGHPTTIAVGLLLIPIMLILASILPGNKVLPLADLPVAPFFICMATVIHRGDLIRTLLSGIIVMITVLLIATQFAPYFTDMALKGGFSFAAENAQITALSVGNMFGWSISELMSLGMIGVVIVVGIVASIILVLRKRELPE
;
A
#
# COMPACT_ATOMS: atom_id res chain seq x y z
N ASN A 1 -9.99 -0.94 -14.01
CA ASN A 1 -11.03 -1.89 -13.56
C ASN A 1 -10.56 -3.00 -12.61
N ILE A 2 -9.32 -3.00 -12.07
CA ILE A 2 -8.87 -4.07 -11.14
C ILE A 2 -9.64 -4.07 -9.81
N VAL A 3 -10.06 -2.88 -9.33
CA VAL A 3 -10.86 -2.72 -8.12
C VAL A 3 -12.38 -2.79 -8.42
N GLY A 4 -12.77 -3.03 -9.68
CA GLY A 4 -14.17 -3.05 -10.10
C GLY A 4 -14.86 -1.68 -10.08
N LEU A 5 -14.08 -0.59 -10.04
CA LEU A 5 -14.58 0.78 -9.94
C LEU A 5 -14.22 1.60 -11.18
N GLU A 6 -15.24 2.12 -11.85
CA GLU A 6 -15.10 3.04 -12.98
C GLU A 6 -15.25 4.50 -12.51
N GLY A 7 -14.53 5.42 -13.14
CA GLY A 7 -14.63 6.84 -12.81
C GLY A 7 -13.99 7.25 -11.47
N ILE A 8 -13.14 6.39 -10.88
CA ILE A 8 -12.36 6.73 -9.68
C ILE A 8 -10.87 6.90 -9.99
N SER A 9 -10.21 7.76 -9.22
CA SER A 9 -8.76 7.87 -9.16
C SER A 9 -8.28 7.64 -7.73
N ILE A 10 -7.01 7.29 -7.56
CA ILE A 10 -6.42 7.07 -6.23
C ILE A 10 -5.29 8.09 -6.02
N PRO A 11 -5.60 9.36 -5.67
CA PRO A 11 -4.62 10.43 -5.54
C PRO A 11 -3.95 10.48 -4.15
N GLN A 12 -4.25 9.53 -3.26
CA GLN A 12 -3.71 9.52 -1.91
C GLN A 12 -2.17 9.58 -1.95
N GLY A 13 -1.57 10.53 -1.23
CA GLY A 13 -0.16 10.89 -1.38
C GLY A 13 0.81 9.74 -1.07
N TYR A 14 0.49 8.90 -0.09
CA TYR A 14 1.31 7.72 0.21
C TYR A 14 1.28 6.71 -0.94
N GLY A 15 0.09 6.25 -1.34
CA GLY A 15 -0.05 5.30 -2.44
C GLY A 15 0.55 5.80 -3.74
N SER A 16 0.33 7.07 -4.05
CA SER A 16 0.89 7.70 -5.25
C SER A 16 2.42 7.70 -5.25
N SER A 17 3.05 7.80 -4.07
CA SER A 17 4.51 7.81 -3.94
C SER A 17 5.18 6.47 -4.28
N SER A 18 4.47 5.36 -4.10
CA SER A 18 5.00 4.02 -4.40
C SER A 18 4.73 3.59 -5.84
N VAL A 19 3.87 4.31 -6.59
CA VAL A 19 3.56 4.01 -7.99
C VAL A 19 4.80 3.96 -8.88
N PRO A 20 5.74 4.94 -8.87
CA PRO A 20 6.91 4.89 -9.74
C PRO A 20 7.78 3.64 -9.49
N LEU A 21 7.95 3.27 -8.21
CA LEU A 21 8.67 2.06 -7.83
C LEU A 21 7.98 0.81 -8.37
N PHE A 22 6.67 0.68 -8.16
CA PHE A 22 5.94 -0.50 -8.61
C PHE A 22 5.85 -0.61 -10.13
N VAL A 23 5.74 0.50 -10.87
CA VAL A 23 5.81 0.50 -12.34
C VAL A 23 7.19 0.04 -12.82
N LEU A 24 8.27 0.52 -12.18
CA LEU A 24 9.62 0.09 -12.49
C LEU A 24 9.79 -1.42 -12.22
N LEU A 25 9.32 -1.90 -11.07
CA LEU A 25 9.39 -3.31 -10.71
C LEU A 25 8.56 -4.18 -11.66
N ASP A 26 7.37 -3.74 -12.08
CA ASP A 26 6.55 -4.46 -13.05
C ASP A 26 7.28 -4.60 -14.40
N ALA A 27 7.92 -3.52 -14.86
CA ALA A 27 8.74 -3.54 -16.09
C ALA A 27 9.96 -4.47 -15.97
N ILE A 28 10.53 -4.63 -14.77
CA ILE A 28 11.60 -5.60 -14.50
C ILE A 28 11.04 -7.02 -14.53
N TYR A 29 9.91 -7.27 -13.86
CA TYR A 29 9.29 -8.61 -13.81
C TYR A 29 8.85 -9.10 -15.19
N GLU A 30 8.41 -8.21 -16.08
CA GLU A 30 8.10 -8.53 -17.48
C GLU A 30 9.31 -9.03 -18.29
N LYS A 31 10.54 -8.72 -17.87
CA LYS A 31 11.77 -9.22 -18.50
C LYS A 31 12.21 -10.57 -17.97
N ILE A 32 11.72 -11.01 -16.81
CA ILE A 32 12.11 -12.28 -16.19
C ILE A 32 11.26 -13.40 -16.80
N PRO A 33 11.85 -14.38 -17.53
CA PRO A 33 11.09 -15.39 -18.28
C PRO A 33 10.11 -16.22 -17.45
N PHE A 34 10.41 -16.45 -16.17
CA PHE A 34 9.57 -17.21 -15.24
C PHE A 34 8.41 -16.39 -14.64
N MET A 35 8.49 -15.06 -14.65
CA MET A 35 7.45 -14.15 -14.16
C MET A 35 6.63 -13.51 -15.29
N LYS A 36 7.20 -13.45 -16.49
CA LYS A 36 6.56 -12.92 -17.69
C LYS A 36 5.29 -13.70 -18.03
N GLY A 37 4.18 -12.98 -18.20
CA GLY A 37 2.89 -13.56 -18.59
C GLY A 37 2.23 -14.48 -17.55
N ARG A 38 2.82 -14.64 -16.35
CA ARG A 38 2.13 -15.28 -15.23
C ARG A 38 1.29 -14.24 -14.49
N ASN A 39 0.03 -14.59 -14.28
CA ASN A 39 -0.85 -13.92 -13.34
C ASN A 39 -1.37 -14.98 -12.36
N ILE A 40 -0.66 -15.15 -11.25
CA ILE A 40 -1.11 -15.99 -10.15
C ILE A 40 -1.94 -15.12 -9.21
N ASP A 41 -3.20 -14.92 -9.58
CA ASP A 41 -4.21 -14.34 -8.69
C ASP A 41 -4.85 -15.47 -7.87
N ALA A 42 -5.28 -15.18 -6.64
CA ALA A 42 -6.10 -16.08 -5.83
C ALA A 42 -7.30 -16.63 -6.61
N GLN A 43 -7.90 -15.82 -7.50
CA GLN A 43 -9.00 -16.28 -8.38
C GLN A 43 -8.54 -17.31 -9.43
N GLU A 44 -7.35 -17.13 -10.02
CA GLU A 44 -6.79 -18.10 -10.99
C GLU A 44 -6.34 -19.39 -10.27
N ILE A 45 -5.82 -19.27 -9.04
CA ILE A 45 -5.56 -20.43 -8.17
C ILE A 45 -6.87 -21.17 -7.89
N GLN A 46 -7.96 -20.47 -7.57
CA GLN A 46 -9.26 -21.09 -7.33
C GLN A 46 -9.78 -21.80 -8.59
N LYS A 47 -9.61 -21.18 -9.76
CA LYS A 47 -10.03 -21.75 -11.05
C LYS A 47 -9.23 -22.99 -11.44
N ARG A 48 -7.94 -23.06 -11.11
CA ARG A 48 -7.05 -24.19 -11.46
C ARG A 48 -6.97 -25.28 -10.40
N TYR A 49 -7.04 -24.92 -9.13
CA TYR A 49 -6.82 -25.81 -7.99
C TYR A 49 -8.06 -25.97 -7.09
N GLY A 50 -9.22 -25.46 -7.52
CA GLY A 50 -10.51 -25.64 -6.86
C GLY A 50 -10.51 -25.06 -5.44
N MET A 51 -10.80 -25.90 -4.45
CA MET A 51 -10.89 -25.51 -3.03
C MET A 51 -9.63 -24.81 -2.49
N VAL A 52 -8.44 -25.09 -3.05
CA VAL A 52 -7.17 -24.52 -2.56
C VAL A 52 -7.09 -22.99 -2.76
N GLY A 53 -7.78 -22.45 -3.77
CA GLY A 53 -7.82 -21.01 -4.00
C GLY A 53 -8.98 -20.30 -3.30
N ASP A 54 -9.79 -21.01 -2.51
CA ASP A 54 -10.84 -20.38 -1.71
C ASP A 54 -10.20 -19.44 -0.67
N PRO A 55 -10.63 -18.16 -0.56
CA PRO A 55 -10.13 -17.23 0.45
C PRO A 55 -10.14 -17.79 1.88
N VAL A 56 -11.09 -18.66 2.22
CA VAL A 56 -11.14 -19.37 3.51
C VAL A 56 -9.94 -20.28 3.67
N ILE A 57 -9.65 -21.13 2.68
CA ILE A 57 -8.52 -22.07 2.73
C ILE A 57 -7.19 -21.33 2.75
N ILE A 58 -7.05 -20.27 1.94
CA ILE A 58 -5.88 -19.40 1.97
C ILE A 58 -5.71 -18.82 3.38
N GLY A 59 -6.78 -18.29 3.98
CA GLY A 59 -6.72 -17.72 5.32
C GLY A 59 -6.39 -18.75 6.41
N VAL A 60 -6.91 -19.98 6.30
CA VAL A 60 -6.58 -21.08 7.21
C VAL A 60 -5.10 -21.44 7.12
N VAL A 61 -4.55 -21.60 5.91
CA VAL A 61 -3.13 -21.93 5.70
C VAL A 61 -2.24 -20.81 6.24
N LEU A 62 -2.57 -19.55 5.94
CA LEU A 62 -1.83 -18.40 6.46
C LEU A 62 -1.87 -18.33 7.99
N GLY A 63 -3.05 -18.51 8.59
CA GLY A 63 -3.19 -18.50 10.05
C GLY A 63 -2.42 -19.64 10.74
N LEU A 64 -2.32 -20.81 10.11
CA LEU A 64 -1.48 -21.90 10.61
C LEU A 64 0.01 -21.52 10.56
N ILE A 65 0.47 -20.97 9.44
CA ILE A 65 1.86 -20.52 9.28
C ILE A 65 2.20 -19.49 10.36
N PHE A 66 1.31 -18.52 10.63
CA PHE A 66 1.53 -17.51 11.65
C PHE A 66 1.52 -18.08 13.07
N GLY A 67 0.60 -19.01 13.37
CA GLY A 67 0.57 -19.65 14.68
C GLY A 67 1.85 -20.43 14.97
N LEU A 68 2.33 -21.20 14.00
CA LEU A 68 3.59 -21.93 14.13
C LEU A 68 4.80 -20.97 14.25
N ALA A 69 4.85 -19.92 13.42
CA ALA A 69 5.92 -18.93 13.47
C ALA A 69 5.96 -18.14 14.79
N ALA A 70 4.79 -17.92 15.42
CA ALA A 70 4.67 -17.27 16.72
C ALA A 70 4.97 -18.22 17.90
N GLY A 71 5.17 -19.52 17.65
CA GLY A 71 5.35 -20.52 18.70
C GLY A 71 4.09 -20.79 19.52
N GLU A 72 2.91 -20.53 18.94
CA GLU A 72 1.62 -20.75 19.60
C GLU A 72 1.30 -22.24 19.75
N GLY A 73 0.67 -22.60 20.86
CA GLY A 73 0.11 -23.95 21.03
C GLY A 73 -1.10 -24.19 20.13
N PHE A 74 -1.68 -25.39 20.19
CA PHE A 74 -2.84 -25.77 19.35
C PHE A 74 -3.98 -24.75 19.41
N LYS A 75 -4.34 -24.27 20.60
CA LYS A 75 -5.42 -23.29 20.80
C LYS A 75 -5.12 -21.96 20.10
N GLY A 76 -3.88 -21.46 20.19
CA GLY A 76 -3.46 -20.22 19.55
C GLY A 76 -3.43 -20.36 18.03
N CYS A 77 -2.84 -21.45 17.52
CA CYS A 77 -2.85 -21.78 16.09
C CYS A 77 -4.28 -21.87 15.52
N ALA A 78 -5.17 -22.61 16.18
CA ALA A 78 -6.57 -22.72 15.74
C ALA A 78 -7.30 -21.38 15.75
N THR A 79 -7.04 -20.52 16.75
CA THR A 79 -7.62 -19.18 16.83
C THR A 79 -7.14 -18.30 15.67
N LEU A 80 -5.84 -18.35 15.35
CA LEU A 80 -5.26 -17.61 14.23
C LEU A 80 -5.79 -18.10 12.87
N MET A 81 -5.90 -19.41 12.67
CA MET A 81 -6.50 -20.00 11.47
C MET A 81 -7.92 -19.47 11.23
N ILE A 82 -8.77 -19.50 12.26
CA ILE A 82 -10.17 -19.02 12.15
C ILE A 82 -10.21 -17.50 11.93
N THR A 83 -9.39 -16.75 12.66
CA THR A 83 -9.38 -15.27 12.58
C THR A 83 -8.92 -14.80 11.20
N VAL A 84 -7.84 -15.36 10.68
CA VAL A 84 -7.29 -14.98 9.37
C VAL A 84 -8.24 -15.41 8.25
N ALA A 85 -8.85 -16.60 8.33
CA ALA A 85 -9.89 -17.03 7.40
C ALA A 85 -11.12 -16.11 7.42
N ALA A 86 -11.57 -15.68 8.60
CA ALA A 86 -12.67 -14.72 8.74
C ALA A 86 -12.32 -13.38 8.08
N ILE A 87 -11.11 -12.85 8.28
CA ILE A 87 -10.67 -11.59 7.66
C ILE A 87 -10.67 -11.72 6.13
N MET A 88 -10.15 -12.81 5.58
CA MET A 88 -10.12 -13.07 4.13
C MET A 88 -11.51 -13.09 3.48
N VAL A 89 -12.56 -13.39 4.24
CA VAL A 89 -13.96 -13.40 3.75
C VAL A 89 -14.69 -12.09 4.04
N LEU A 90 -14.56 -11.58 5.26
CA LEU A 90 -15.33 -10.43 5.73
C LEU A 90 -14.79 -9.12 5.16
N PHE A 91 -13.46 -8.98 5.10
CA PHE A 91 -12.83 -7.71 4.72
C PHE A 91 -13.17 -7.30 3.28
N PRO A 92 -13.06 -8.17 2.25
CA PRO A 92 -13.51 -7.84 0.90
C PRO A 92 -14.98 -7.43 0.81
N ARG A 93 -15.85 -8.09 1.60
CA ARG A 93 -17.29 -7.79 1.62
C ARG A 93 -17.58 -6.42 2.23
N MET A 94 -16.91 -6.07 3.33
CA MET A 94 -17.05 -4.75 3.95
C MET A 94 -16.60 -3.62 3.01
N ILE A 95 -15.48 -3.80 2.30
CA ILE A 95 -15.02 -2.82 1.31
C ILE A 95 -16.03 -2.68 0.16
N ARG A 96 -16.59 -3.79 -0.35
CA ARG A 96 -17.63 -3.73 -1.39
C ARG A 96 -18.84 -2.92 -0.95
N LEU A 97 -19.32 -3.09 0.29
CA LEU A 97 -20.43 -2.29 0.81
C LEU A 97 -20.10 -0.79 0.87
N ILE A 98 -18.88 -0.42 1.29
CA ILE A 98 -18.42 0.97 1.30
C ILE A 98 -18.41 1.52 -0.12
N VAL A 99 -17.82 0.77 -1.04
CA VAL A 99 -17.71 1.13 -2.46
C VAL A 99 -19.09 1.30 -3.10
N GLU A 100 -20.01 0.36 -2.86
CA GLU A 100 -21.40 0.44 -3.31
C GLU A 100 -22.12 1.65 -2.74
N GLY A 101 -21.90 1.97 -1.46
CA GLY A 101 -22.42 3.18 -0.83
C GLY A 101 -21.85 4.48 -1.41
N LEU A 102 -20.64 4.45 -1.97
CA LEU A 102 -20.02 5.59 -2.63
C LEU A 102 -20.47 5.77 -4.08
N MET A 103 -20.98 4.73 -4.75
CA MET A 103 -21.41 4.83 -6.16
C MET A 103 -22.49 5.91 -6.40
N PRO A 104 -23.55 6.03 -5.58
CA PRO A 104 -24.55 7.10 -5.74
C PRO A 104 -23.97 8.51 -5.61
N ILE A 105 -23.00 8.69 -4.69
CA ILE A 105 -22.27 9.95 -4.53
C ILE A 105 -21.46 10.22 -5.79
N SER A 106 -20.84 9.18 -6.34
CA SER A 106 -20.03 9.27 -7.55
C SER A 106 -20.83 9.70 -8.77
N ASP A 107 -21.99 9.07 -8.98
CA ASP A 107 -22.90 9.41 -10.07
C ASP A 107 -23.49 10.82 -9.90
N GLY A 108 -23.82 11.21 -8.66
CA GLY A 108 -24.29 12.56 -8.34
C GLY A 108 -23.25 13.63 -8.66
N ALA A 109 -22.00 13.41 -8.22
CA ALA A 109 -20.88 14.28 -8.55
C ALA A 109 -20.66 14.33 -10.07
N ARG A 110 -20.65 13.19 -10.76
CA ARG A 110 -20.49 13.13 -12.22
C ARG A 110 -21.56 13.93 -12.95
N LYS A 111 -22.83 13.84 -12.55
CA LYS A 111 -23.93 14.66 -13.11
C LYS A 111 -23.74 16.14 -12.82
N PHE A 112 -23.34 16.49 -11.60
CA PHE A 112 -23.02 17.88 -11.23
C PHE A 112 -21.90 18.44 -12.10
N PHE A 113 -20.81 17.70 -12.27
CA PHE A 113 -19.67 18.11 -13.08
C PHE A 113 -20.01 18.16 -14.57
N GLN A 114 -20.74 17.19 -15.11
CA GLN A 114 -21.18 17.23 -16.52
C GLN A 114 -22.01 18.48 -16.83
N LYS A 115 -22.89 18.88 -15.90
CA LYS A 115 -23.72 20.09 -16.03
C LYS A 115 -22.90 21.38 -16.03
N HIS A 116 -21.81 21.44 -15.25
CA HIS A 116 -21.04 22.69 -15.05
C HIS A 116 -19.70 22.76 -15.81
N PHE A 117 -19.13 21.63 -16.22
CA PHE A 117 -17.78 21.52 -16.80
C PHE A 117 -17.77 20.99 -18.25
N LYS A 118 -18.85 21.24 -18.99
CA LYS A 118 -18.92 21.07 -20.46
C LYS A 118 -18.45 19.69 -20.95
N GLY A 119 -18.92 18.61 -20.34
CA GLY A 119 -18.66 17.24 -20.81
C GLY A 119 -17.26 16.68 -20.53
N ARG A 120 -16.46 17.32 -19.66
CA ARG A 120 -15.17 16.76 -19.21
C ARG A 120 -15.37 15.51 -18.34
N GLU A 121 -14.48 14.54 -18.51
CA GLU A 121 -14.41 13.38 -17.62
C GLU A 121 -13.86 13.81 -16.25
N VAL A 122 -14.63 13.55 -15.20
CA VAL A 122 -14.21 13.81 -13.82
C VAL A 122 -14.07 12.48 -13.11
N PHE A 123 -12.90 12.28 -12.51
CA PHE A 123 -12.60 11.15 -11.66
C PHE A 123 -12.73 11.54 -10.20
N ILE A 124 -13.30 10.66 -9.39
CA ILE A 124 -13.41 10.88 -7.95
C ILE A 124 -12.19 10.29 -7.28
N GLY A 125 -11.44 11.16 -6.61
CA GLY A 125 -10.30 10.76 -5.81
C GLY A 125 -10.74 10.01 -4.56
N LEU A 126 -10.31 8.76 -4.43
CA LEU A 126 -10.54 7.91 -3.26
C LEU A 126 -9.23 7.51 -2.60
N ASP A 127 -9.31 7.11 -1.34
CA ASP A 127 -8.18 6.56 -0.58
C ASP A 127 -7.76 5.18 -1.12
N THR A 128 -6.48 4.80 -0.99
CA THR A 128 -6.00 3.48 -1.44
C THR A 128 -6.67 2.30 -0.74
N ALA A 129 -7.30 2.53 0.42
CA ALA A 129 -8.09 1.55 1.17
C ALA A 129 -9.09 0.79 0.27
N VAL A 130 -9.61 1.41 -0.79
CA VAL A 130 -10.53 0.77 -1.74
C VAL A 130 -9.93 -0.48 -2.40
N THR A 131 -8.61 -0.55 -2.55
CA THR A 131 -7.91 -1.69 -3.16
C THR A 131 -7.71 -2.87 -2.20
N LEU A 132 -7.91 -2.67 -0.90
CA LEU A 132 -7.85 -3.74 0.09
C LEU A 132 -8.99 -4.75 -0.08
N GLY A 133 -10.03 -4.39 -0.84
CA GLY A 133 -11.07 -5.33 -1.24
C GLY A 133 -10.58 -6.46 -2.16
N HIS A 134 -9.38 -6.35 -2.72
CA HIS A 134 -8.79 -7.38 -3.57
C HIS A 134 -8.17 -8.51 -2.72
N PRO A 135 -8.53 -9.79 -2.94
CA PRO A 135 -8.01 -10.92 -2.15
C PRO A 135 -6.48 -10.98 -2.10
N THR A 136 -5.81 -10.71 -3.23
CA THR A 136 -4.34 -10.62 -3.30
C THR A 136 -3.76 -9.58 -2.33
N THR A 137 -4.36 -8.39 -2.21
CA THR A 137 -3.85 -7.36 -1.29
C THR A 137 -3.91 -7.84 0.16
N ILE A 138 -4.98 -8.52 0.55
CA ILE A 138 -5.13 -9.04 1.91
C ILE A 138 -4.12 -10.18 2.14
N ALA A 139 -4.07 -11.16 1.23
CA ALA A 139 -3.19 -12.32 1.35
C ALA A 139 -1.71 -11.90 1.43
N VAL A 140 -1.27 -11.02 0.52
CA VAL A 140 0.11 -10.52 0.51
C VAL A 140 0.37 -9.61 1.72
N GLY A 141 -0.59 -8.76 2.09
CA GLY A 141 -0.47 -7.89 3.26
C GLY A 141 -0.29 -8.68 4.55
N LEU A 142 -1.02 -9.78 4.72
CA LEU A 142 -0.86 -10.71 5.83
C LEU A 142 0.50 -11.39 5.81
N LEU A 143 0.94 -11.90 4.65
CA LEU A 143 2.26 -12.50 4.48
C LEU A 143 3.40 -11.53 4.78
N LEU A 144 3.21 -10.23 4.48
CA LEU A 144 4.20 -9.20 4.74
C LEU A 144 4.38 -8.90 6.22
N ILE A 145 3.41 -9.19 7.10
CA ILE A 145 3.54 -8.92 8.54
C ILE A 145 4.76 -9.63 9.15
N PRO A 146 4.90 -10.98 9.06
CA PRO A 146 6.09 -11.65 9.59
C PRO A 146 7.35 -11.29 8.81
N ILE A 147 7.25 -11.09 7.49
CA ILE A 147 8.42 -10.74 6.66
C ILE A 147 8.96 -9.36 7.07
N MET A 148 8.09 -8.40 7.36
CA MET A 148 8.46 -7.06 7.81
C MET A 148 9.17 -7.10 9.16
N LEU A 149 8.78 -7.98 10.09
CA LEU A 149 9.52 -8.17 11.35
C LEU A 149 10.92 -8.73 11.11
N ILE A 150 11.04 -9.72 10.22
CA ILE A 150 12.34 -10.28 9.84
C ILE A 150 13.19 -9.19 9.20
N LEU A 151 12.67 -8.47 8.20
CA LEU A 151 13.34 -7.35 7.55
C LEU A 151 13.77 -6.31 8.57
N ALA A 152 12.89 -5.89 9.49
CA ALA A 152 13.22 -4.90 10.51
C ALA A 152 14.40 -5.34 11.41
N SER A 153 14.53 -6.64 11.69
CA SER A 153 15.61 -7.17 12.53
C SER A 153 16.96 -7.33 11.81
N ILE A 154 16.96 -7.62 10.50
CA ILE A 154 18.19 -7.90 9.74
C ILE A 154 18.67 -6.74 8.86
N LEU A 155 17.79 -5.79 8.53
CA LEU A 155 18.08 -4.75 7.55
C LEU A 155 19.14 -3.78 8.09
N PRO A 156 20.33 -3.69 7.45
CA PRO A 156 21.38 -2.81 7.92
C PRO A 156 20.92 -1.34 7.83
N GLY A 157 21.20 -0.58 8.88
CA GLY A 157 20.81 0.83 8.98
C GLY A 157 19.37 1.05 9.45
N ASN A 158 18.55 0.01 9.63
CA ASN A 158 17.24 0.12 10.26
C ASN A 158 17.35 0.19 11.79
N LYS A 159 16.55 1.07 12.41
CA LYS A 159 16.38 1.15 13.87
C LYS A 159 14.91 1.06 14.28
N VAL A 160 14.00 0.91 13.32
CA VAL A 160 12.55 0.88 13.56
C VAL A 160 12.08 -0.56 13.68
N LEU A 161 11.40 -0.86 14.79
CA LEU A 161 10.65 -2.11 14.95
C LEU A 161 9.15 -1.80 14.85
N PRO A 162 8.46 -2.22 13.77
CA PRO A 162 7.13 -1.69 13.43
C PRO A 162 5.98 -2.40 14.15
N LEU A 163 6.07 -2.58 15.47
CA LEU A 163 5.09 -3.35 16.25
C LEU A 163 3.68 -2.75 16.19
N ALA A 164 3.57 -1.43 16.32
CA ALA A 164 2.28 -0.73 16.28
C ALA A 164 1.68 -0.65 14.87
N ASP A 165 2.54 -0.69 13.83
CA ASP A 165 2.14 -0.50 12.43
C ASP A 165 1.91 -1.83 11.69
N LEU A 166 2.11 -2.99 12.33
CA LEU A 166 1.87 -4.31 11.72
C LEU A 166 0.49 -4.47 11.07
N PRO A 167 -0.63 -4.04 11.69
CA PRO A 167 -1.95 -4.19 11.08
C PRO A 167 -2.13 -3.39 9.78
N VAL A 168 -1.28 -2.39 9.55
CA VAL A 168 -1.35 -1.47 8.41
C VAL A 168 -0.55 -2.02 7.21
N ALA A 169 0.16 -3.14 7.36
CA ALA A 169 0.96 -3.75 6.28
C ALA A 169 0.26 -3.87 4.91
N PRO A 170 -1.03 -4.28 4.83
CA PRO A 170 -1.74 -4.34 3.56
C PRO A 170 -1.86 -2.98 2.82
N PHE A 171 -1.81 -1.86 3.52
CA PHE A 171 -1.88 -0.53 2.90
C PHE A 171 -0.62 -0.20 2.08
N PHE A 172 0.55 -0.71 2.47
CA PHE A 172 1.81 -0.42 1.79
C PHE A 172 1.91 -1.01 0.38
N ILE A 173 1.08 -2.01 0.06
CA ILE A 173 1.06 -2.72 -1.22
C ILE A 173 -0.20 -2.47 -2.05
N CYS A 174 -1.11 -1.62 -1.59
CA CYS A 174 -2.38 -1.35 -2.27
C CYS A 174 -2.18 -1.01 -3.76
N MET A 175 -1.24 -0.12 -4.06
CA MET A 175 -0.91 0.24 -5.45
C MET A 175 -0.13 -0.86 -6.20
N ALA A 176 0.62 -1.70 -5.50
CA ALA A 176 1.32 -2.83 -6.11
C ALA A 176 0.33 -3.84 -6.69
N THR A 177 -0.74 -4.17 -5.96
CA THR A 177 -1.79 -5.08 -6.45
C THR A 177 -2.43 -4.55 -7.74
N VAL A 178 -2.69 -3.24 -7.80
CA VAL A 178 -3.27 -2.60 -8.99
C VAL A 178 -2.28 -2.61 -10.16
N ILE A 179 -1.00 -2.30 -9.93
CA ILE A 179 0.00 -2.23 -11.00
C ILE A 179 0.35 -3.62 -11.53
N HIS A 180 0.52 -4.61 -10.65
CA HIS A 180 0.81 -6.00 -10.98
C HIS A 180 -0.43 -6.82 -11.34
N ARG A 181 -1.58 -6.18 -11.52
CA ARG A 181 -2.82 -6.81 -12.04
C ARG A 181 -3.30 -8.00 -11.21
N GLY A 182 -3.15 -7.91 -9.89
CA GLY A 182 -3.60 -8.96 -8.96
C GLY A 182 -2.63 -10.14 -8.80
N ASP A 183 -1.45 -10.13 -9.45
CA ASP A 183 -0.47 -11.22 -9.30
C ASP A 183 0.14 -11.23 -7.89
N LEU A 184 -0.05 -12.36 -7.19
CA LEU A 184 0.37 -12.54 -5.80
C LEU A 184 1.89 -12.48 -5.63
N ILE A 185 2.65 -13.10 -6.53
CA ILE A 185 4.11 -13.19 -6.39
C ILE A 185 4.75 -11.82 -6.66
N ARG A 186 4.36 -11.16 -7.74
CA ARG A 186 4.87 -9.81 -8.08
C ARG A 186 4.52 -8.82 -6.97
N THR A 187 3.30 -8.89 -6.44
CA THR A 187 2.86 -8.02 -5.35
C THR A 187 3.63 -8.29 -4.06
N LEU A 188 3.90 -9.55 -3.73
CA LEU A 188 4.71 -9.91 -2.55
C LEU A 188 6.15 -9.40 -2.67
N LEU A 189 6.80 -9.62 -3.81
CA LEU A 189 8.18 -9.16 -4.03
C LEU A 189 8.27 -7.63 -4.00
N SER A 190 7.33 -6.94 -4.65
CA SER A 190 7.25 -5.48 -4.57
C SER A 190 6.96 -5.00 -3.16
N GLY A 191 6.15 -5.74 -2.39
CA GLY A 191 5.92 -5.52 -0.98
C GLY A 191 7.19 -5.57 -0.14
N ILE A 192 8.03 -6.59 -0.35
CA ILE A 192 9.32 -6.72 0.34
C ILE A 192 10.23 -5.52 0.02
N ILE A 193 10.31 -5.14 -1.26
CA ILE A 193 11.19 -4.05 -1.72
C ILE A 193 10.70 -2.69 -1.18
N VAL A 194 9.40 -2.43 -1.22
CA VAL A 194 8.87 -1.17 -0.67
C VAL A 194 9.06 -1.12 0.84
N MET A 195 8.91 -2.24 1.56
CA MET A 195 9.13 -2.27 3.01
C MET A 195 10.56 -1.96 3.42
N ILE A 196 11.55 -2.41 2.64
CA ILE A 196 12.95 -2.01 2.85
C ILE A 196 13.08 -0.49 2.79
N THR A 197 12.48 0.14 1.78
CA THR A 197 12.54 1.59 1.59
C THR A 197 11.83 2.32 2.73
N VAL A 198 10.64 1.85 3.12
CA VAL A 198 9.83 2.42 4.20
C VAL A 198 10.54 2.37 5.53
N LEU A 199 11.17 1.25 5.89
CA LEU A 199 11.92 1.08 7.14
C LEU A 199 13.14 2.00 7.22
N LEU A 200 13.88 2.13 6.12
CA LEU A 200 15.05 3.02 6.07
C LEU A 200 14.64 4.50 6.17
N ILE A 201 13.60 4.91 5.44
CA ILE A 201 13.07 6.27 5.52
C ILE A 201 12.55 6.54 6.93
N ALA A 202 11.75 5.63 7.51
CA ALA A 202 11.24 5.78 8.87
C ALA A 202 12.38 5.89 9.90
N THR A 203 13.47 5.13 9.72
CA THR A 203 14.65 5.24 10.58
C THR A 203 15.32 6.60 10.46
N GLN A 204 15.46 7.12 9.24
CA GLN A 204 16.06 8.42 9.01
C GLN A 204 15.19 9.55 9.59
N PHE A 205 13.88 9.43 9.51
CA PHE A 205 12.94 10.45 10.00
C PHE A 205 12.64 10.38 11.50
N ALA A 206 13.02 9.29 12.16
CA ALA A 206 12.77 9.08 13.60
C ALA A 206 13.16 10.30 14.47
N PRO A 207 14.33 10.96 14.30
CA PRO A 207 14.70 12.10 15.12
C PRO A 207 13.78 13.31 14.93
N TYR A 208 13.38 13.60 13.68
CA TYR A 208 12.48 14.72 13.38
C TYR A 208 11.09 14.49 13.96
N PHE A 209 10.57 13.26 13.84
CA PHE A 209 9.26 12.91 14.38
C PHE A 209 9.25 12.93 15.90
N THR A 210 10.34 12.47 16.51
CA THR A 210 10.60 12.54 17.96
C THR A 210 10.61 13.99 18.47
N ASP A 211 11.31 14.90 17.79
CA ASP A 211 11.34 16.33 18.14
C ASP A 211 9.96 17.00 18.01
N MET A 212 9.22 16.68 16.93
CA MET A 212 7.84 17.18 16.78
C MET A 212 6.92 16.69 17.89
N ALA A 213 7.03 15.41 18.29
CA ALA A 213 6.22 14.83 19.35
C ALA A 213 6.54 15.49 20.72
N LEU A 214 7.82 15.73 21.02
CA LEU A 214 8.24 16.46 22.22
C LEU A 214 7.64 17.87 22.27
N LYS A 215 7.73 18.61 21.15
CA LYS A 215 7.13 19.95 21.04
C LYS A 215 5.60 19.93 21.15
N GLY A 216 4.97 18.83 20.76
CA GLY A 216 3.54 18.57 20.93
C GLY A 216 3.13 18.13 22.35
N GLY A 217 4.08 17.97 23.28
CA GLY A 217 3.81 17.59 24.67
C GLY A 217 3.75 16.09 24.94
N PHE A 218 4.25 15.24 24.03
CA PHE A 218 4.35 13.80 24.27
C PHE A 218 5.55 13.45 25.16
N SER A 219 5.34 12.55 26.12
CA SER A 219 6.39 11.97 26.95
C SER A 219 6.86 10.63 26.39
N PHE A 220 8.16 10.33 26.52
CA PHE A 220 8.70 9.04 26.10
C PHE A 220 8.41 7.92 27.10
N ALA A 221 8.31 6.70 26.58
CA ALA A 221 8.17 5.49 27.37
C ALA A 221 9.46 5.11 28.12
N ALA A 222 10.63 5.55 27.63
CA ALA A 222 11.93 5.30 28.23
C ALA A 222 12.93 6.40 27.86
N GLU A 223 13.98 6.55 28.67
CA GLU A 223 15.12 7.40 28.32
C GLU A 223 15.76 6.92 27.01
N ASN A 224 15.98 7.84 26.06
CA ASN A 224 16.48 7.58 24.70
C ASN A 224 15.53 6.84 23.74
N ALA A 225 14.25 6.65 24.09
CA ALA A 225 13.28 6.14 23.12
C ALA A 225 13.00 7.18 22.01
N GLN A 226 12.93 6.72 20.77
CA GLN A 226 12.49 7.53 19.63
C GLN A 226 11.06 7.17 19.24
N ILE A 227 10.30 8.15 18.77
CA ILE A 227 8.97 7.96 18.21
C ILE A 227 9.11 7.81 16.69
N THR A 228 8.53 6.75 16.16
CA THR A 228 8.63 6.38 14.74
C THR A 228 7.24 6.06 14.21
N ALA A 229 7.01 6.30 12.93
CA ALA A 229 5.79 5.90 12.25
C ALA A 229 6.12 5.44 10.83
N LEU A 230 5.67 4.25 10.43
CA LEU A 230 5.91 3.75 9.08
C LEU A 230 5.19 4.58 8.00
N SER A 231 4.12 5.30 8.35
CA SER A 231 3.41 6.22 7.47
C SER A 231 4.29 7.38 6.96
N VAL A 232 5.38 7.70 7.67
CA VAL A 232 6.39 8.69 7.24
C VAL A 232 7.32 8.13 6.16
N GLY A 233 7.33 6.81 5.96
CA GLY A 233 8.08 6.12 4.91
C GLY A 233 7.66 6.43 3.46
N ASN A 234 6.89 7.50 3.25
CA ASN A 234 6.48 8.00 1.95
C ASN A 234 7.70 8.49 1.14
N MET A 235 7.92 7.88 -0.03
CA MET A 235 9.06 8.19 -0.90
C MET A 235 9.04 9.62 -1.45
N PHE A 236 7.85 10.18 -1.73
CA PHE A 236 7.71 11.58 -2.15
C PHE A 236 8.02 12.53 -1.00
N GLY A 237 7.50 12.25 0.19
CA GLY A 237 7.78 13.04 1.39
C GLY A 237 9.27 13.09 1.70
N TRP A 238 9.94 11.93 1.67
CA TRP A 238 11.39 11.83 1.81
C TRP A 238 12.14 12.60 0.73
N SER A 239 11.86 12.35 -0.55
CA SER A 239 12.56 13.02 -1.66
C SER A 239 12.41 14.54 -1.61
N ILE A 240 11.22 15.04 -1.29
CA ILE A 240 10.97 16.48 -1.13
C ILE A 240 11.75 17.02 0.06
N SER A 241 11.77 16.32 1.21
CA SER A 241 12.51 16.77 2.38
C SER A 241 14.03 16.86 2.13
N GLU A 242 14.60 15.89 1.42
CA GLU A 242 16.01 15.87 1.04
C GLU A 242 16.33 17.04 0.10
N LEU A 243 15.48 17.29 -0.89
CA LEU A 243 15.65 18.45 -1.77
C LEU A 243 15.56 19.76 -0.99
N MET A 244 14.58 19.90 -0.10
CA MET A 244 14.41 21.11 0.72
C MET A 244 15.59 21.36 1.67
N SER A 245 16.33 20.31 2.08
CA SER A 245 17.54 20.46 2.91
C SER A 245 18.66 21.24 2.22
N LEU A 246 18.63 21.36 0.88
CA LEU A 246 19.57 22.16 0.07
C LEU A 246 19.28 23.67 0.10
N GLY A 247 18.35 24.11 0.96
CA GLY A 247 17.96 25.52 1.09
C GLY A 247 17.24 26.06 -0.14
N MET A 248 17.54 27.30 -0.53
CA MET A 248 16.84 27.99 -1.64
C MET A 248 16.97 27.26 -2.98
N ILE A 249 18.10 26.59 -3.24
CA ILE A 249 18.30 25.80 -4.47
C ILE A 249 17.30 24.64 -4.50
N GLY A 250 17.13 23.96 -3.37
CA GLY A 250 16.14 22.90 -3.18
C GLY A 250 14.72 23.35 -3.49
N VAL A 251 14.31 24.49 -2.95
CA VAL A 251 12.99 25.08 -3.19
C VAL A 251 12.76 25.33 -4.69
N VAL A 252 13.74 25.95 -5.37
CA VAL A 252 13.64 26.23 -6.81
C VAL A 252 13.51 24.94 -7.63
N ILE A 253 14.26 23.89 -7.28
CA ILE A 253 14.19 22.59 -7.96
C ILE A 253 12.81 21.96 -7.75
N VAL A 254 12.31 21.88 -6.52
CA VAL A 254 11.01 21.29 -6.22
C VAL A 254 9.89 22.02 -6.95
N VAL A 255 9.88 23.37 -6.89
CA VAL A 255 8.89 24.19 -7.61
C VAL A 255 9.01 23.98 -9.12
N GLY A 256 10.23 23.91 -9.65
CA GLY A 256 10.48 23.63 -11.07
C GLY A 256 9.95 22.26 -11.51
N ILE A 257 10.18 21.21 -10.72
CA ILE A 257 9.67 19.86 -10.98
C ILE A 257 8.15 19.85 -10.97
N VAL A 258 7.53 20.40 -9.91
CA VAL A 258 6.07 20.47 -9.78
C VAL A 258 5.45 21.26 -10.92
N ALA A 259 6.00 22.44 -11.26
CA ALA A 259 5.54 23.25 -12.37
C ALA A 259 5.67 22.50 -13.72
N SER A 260 6.79 21.80 -13.94
CA SER A 260 7.00 21.01 -15.15
C SER A 260 5.98 19.88 -15.28
N ILE A 261 5.72 19.16 -14.19
CA ILE A 261 4.69 18.11 -14.14
C ILE A 261 3.31 18.71 -14.46
N ILE A 262 2.94 19.82 -13.83
CA ILE A 262 1.67 20.51 -14.09
C ILE A 262 1.57 20.93 -15.56
N LEU A 263 2.62 21.49 -16.15
CA LEU A 263 2.61 21.92 -17.56
C LEU A 263 2.48 20.74 -18.53
N VAL A 264 3.15 19.62 -18.26
CA VAL A 264 3.06 18.40 -19.08
C VAL A 264 1.67 17.78 -18.96
N LEU A 265 1.12 17.68 -17.75
CA LEU A 265 -0.23 17.15 -17.52
C LEU A 265 -1.29 18.06 -18.13
N ARG A 266 -1.15 19.38 -17.97
CA ARG A 266 -2.04 20.37 -18.59
C ARG A 266 -2.09 20.21 -20.12
N LYS A 267 -0.95 20.00 -20.78
CA LYS A 267 -0.90 19.75 -22.23
C LYS A 267 -1.53 18.43 -22.65
N ARG A 268 -1.55 17.42 -21.78
CA ARG A 268 -2.19 16.12 -22.06
C ARG A 268 -3.70 16.14 -21.83
N GLU A 269 -4.17 16.85 -20.81
CA GLU A 269 -5.59 16.85 -20.41
C GLU A 269 -6.40 18.00 -21.02
N LEU A 270 -5.76 19.08 -21.42
CA LEU A 270 -6.35 20.19 -22.17
C LEU A 270 -5.70 20.26 -23.55
N PRO A 271 -6.09 19.41 -24.52
CA PRO A 271 -5.84 19.73 -25.91
C PRO A 271 -6.57 21.06 -26.18
N GLU A 272 -5.82 22.07 -26.64
CA GLU A 272 -6.38 23.38 -27.03
C GLU A 272 -7.51 23.23 -28.06
#